data_AF-A0A485KSK7-F1
#
_entry.id   AF-A0A485KSK7-F1
#
_cell.length_a   1.000
_cell.length_b   1.000
_cell.length_c   1.000
_cell.angle_alpha   90.00
_cell.angle_beta   90.00
_cell.angle_gamma   90.00
#
_symmetry.space_group_name_H-M   'P 1'
#
loop_
_entity.id
_entity.type
_entity.pdbx_description
1 polymer ?
#
loop_
_entity_poly.entity_id
_entity_poly.type
_entity_poly.pdbx_seq_one_letter_code
_entity_poly.pdbx_strand_id
1 'polypeptide(L)'
;MMIVTVVFLLAEFTLYFSFFWPVGHVSKRVSSALIGYVLNVNRPPGSGDTRQEKLSSNRESPLHLLLHNVNTHAFPHRYTRDRLCCSLSPWSKPLRGKRRGAYELLLARSDDGKLPYGAVSSVARHYKCHRATISRLWARARRSVLAGSPVADTAARIRGNSGGKRLRTAEEIEATIKAVPQEDRQTLRSLEASSGIKKTTIIRHMKENMKLKGRSNYVKPLLTDANKITRLRYALNILLPGSNGTHFFDNM
;
A
#
# COMPACT_ATOMS: atom_id res chain seq x y z
N MET A 1 -65.80 19.69 -19.80
CA MET A 1 -65.23 20.77 -18.94
C MET A 1 -64.65 20.20 -17.64
N MET A 2 -63.60 19.40 -17.75
CA MET A 2 -62.74 19.00 -16.63
C MET A 2 -61.40 18.63 -17.28
N ILE A 3 -60.36 19.47 -17.14
CA ILE A 3 -58.92 19.20 -17.44
C ILE A 3 -58.07 20.48 -17.27
N VAL A 4 -58.66 21.67 -17.06
CA VAL A 4 -57.88 22.95 -17.01
C VAL A 4 -57.45 23.39 -15.59
N THR A 5 -57.60 22.57 -14.55
CA THR A 5 -57.35 22.99 -13.14
C THR A 5 -56.15 22.36 -12.44
N VAL A 6 -55.25 21.62 -13.12
CA VAL A 6 -54.11 20.95 -12.45
C VAL A 6 -52.74 21.58 -12.77
N VAL A 7 -52.68 22.63 -13.59
CA VAL A 7 -51.41 23.27 -14.00
C VAL A 7 -51.00 24.45 -13.08
N PHE A 8 -51.79 24.81 -12.06
CA PHE A 8 -51.64 26.10 -11.37
C PHE A 8 -51.21 26.04 -9.89
N LEU A 9 -50.72 24.90 -9.37
CA LEU A 9 -50.50 24.76 -7.91
C LEU A 9 -49.17 24.13 -7.46
N LEU A 10 -48.07 24.27 -8.21
CA LEU A 10 -46.72 24.00 -7.68
C LEU A 10 -45.65 24.98 -8.22
N ALA A 11 -46.01 26.24 -8.38
CA ALA A 11 -45.10 27.32 -8.75
C ALA A 11 -45.08 28.40 -7.66
N GLU A 12 -44.75 28.07 -6.40
CA GLU A 12 -44.48 29.10 -5.39
C GLU A 12 -43.71 28.68 -4.12
N PHE A 13 -42.93 27.59 -4.14
CA PHE A 13 -42.14 27.20 -2.95
C PHE A 13 -40.70 26.86 -3.32
N THR A 14 -39.85 27.89 -3.39
CA THR A 14 -38.40 27.90 -3.02
C THR A 14 -37.68 29.10 -3.66
N LEU A 15 -38.20 30.31 -3.43
CA LEU A 15 -37.41 31.55 -3.44
C LEU A 15 -37.11 31.93 -1.99
N TYR A 16 -36.14 31.26 -1.37
CA TYR A 16 -35.46 31.73 -0.16
C TYR A 16 -34.14 30.97 -0.05
N PHE A 17 -33.06 31.66 0.31
CA PHE A 17 -31.65 31.23 0.31
C PHE A 17 -30.85 31.41 -0.98
N SER A 18 -30.84 32.66 -1.47
CA SER A 18 -29.62 33.25 -2.01
C SER A 18 -29.02 34.15 -0.92
N PHE A 19 -28.02 33.68 -0.15
CA PHE A 19 -27.06 34.53 0.60
C PHE A 19 -26.01 33.66 1.32
N PHE A 20 -24.95 33.23 0.63
CA PHE A 20 -23.59 33.11 1.21
C PHE A 20 -22.54 32.69 0.16
N TRP A 21 -21.86 33.68 -0.41
CA TRP A 21 -20.44 33.59 -0.76
C TRP A 21 -19.75 34.44 0.34
N PRO A 22 -18.54 34.13 0.88
CA PRO A 22 -17.35 34.02 0.04
C PRO A 22 -16.15 33.19 0.57
N VAL A 23 -15.09 33.23 -0.25
CA VAL A 23 -13.65 33.16 0.06
C VAL A 23 -12.96 31.82 -0.18
N GLY A 24 -12.10 31.84 -1.19
CA GLY A 24 -11.23 30.74 -1.57
C GLY A 24 -10.20 30.38 -0.51
N HIS A 25 -9.84 29.10 -0.49
CA HIS A 25 -8.69 28.64 0.25
C HIS A 25 -7.56 28.24 -0.71
N VAL A 26 -6.50 29.04 -0.59
CA VAL A 26 -5.20 28.93 -1.23
C VAL A 26 -4.61 27.54 -1.04
N SER A 27 -4.14 26.98 -2.15
CA SER A 27 -3.16 25.89 -2.23
C SER A 27 -1.90 26.30 -1.45
N LYS A 28 -1.71 25.73 -0.26
CA LYS A 28 -0.42 25.78 0.44
C LYS A 28 0.28 24.44 0.28
N ARG A 29 1.22 24.40 -0.65
CA ARG A 29 2.47 23.67 -0.45
C ARG A 29 3.07 24.19 0.86
N VAL A 30 3.21 23.33 1.85
CA VAL A 30 4.23 23.51 2.89
C VAL A 30 5.06 22.24 2.88
N SER A 31 6.27 22.40 2.35
CA SER A 31 7.41 21.53 2.64
C SER A 31 7.57 21.43 4.15
N SER A 32 7.54 20.23 4.72
CA SER A 32 8.23 19.97 5.99
C SER A 32 9.46 19.13 5.69
N ALA A 33 10.56 19.86 5.51
CA ALA A 33 11.89 19.35 5.77
C ALA A 33 12.02 19.02 7.27
N LEU A 34 12.95 18.11 7.57
CA LEU A 34 13.57 17.87 8.86
C LEU A 34 12.64 17.49 10.03
N ILE A 35 12.62 16.20 10.35
CA ILE A 35 12.95 15.78 11.72
C ILE A 35 14.01 14.69 11.60
N GLY A 36 15.27 15.13 11.70
CA GLY A 36 16.38 14.23 11.94
C GLY A 36 16.17 13.59 13.31
N TYR A 37 16.18 12.26 13.35
CA TYR A 37 16.35 11.55 14.61
C TYR A 37 17.81 11.72 15.03
N VAL A 38 18.02 12.68 15.93
CA VAL A 38 19.23 12.81 16.73
C VAL A 38 19.38 11.53 17.54
N LEU A 39 20.49 10.83 17.31
CA LEU A 39 21.02 9.78 18.16
C LEU A 39 21.27 10.39 19.54
N ASN A 40 20.51 9.98 20.55
CA ASN A 40 20.87 10.25 21.94
C ASN A 40 21.66 9.06 22.49
N VAL A 41 22.98 9.10 22.31
CA VAL A 41 23.93 8.24 22.98
C VAL A 41 24.30 8.93 24.29
N ASN A 42 23.62 8.57 25.38
CA ASN A 42 24.14 8.83 26.72
C ASN A 42 25.06 7.67 27.11
N ARG A 43 26.37 7.86 26.88
CA ARG A 43 27.46 7.04 27.41
C ARG A 43 28.08 7.82 28.59
N PRO A 44 28.06 7.31 29.83
CA PRO A 44 28.82 7.90 30.93
C PRO A 44 30.32 7.52 30.85
N PRO A 45 31.24 8.35 31.40
CA PRO A 45 32.69 8.18 31.23
C PRO A 45 33.35 7.30 32.32
N GLY A 46 34.21 6.40 31.85
CA GLY A 46 35.56 6.09 32.34
C GLY A 46 35.84 5.70 33.81
N SER A 47 36.38 4.50 33.99
CA SER A 47 37.59 4.27 34.82
C SER A 47 38.20 2.91 34.45
N GLY A 48 39.45 2.90 34.01
CA GLY A 48 40.16 1.69 33.65
C GLY A 48 40.71 0.93 34.86
N ASP A 49 40.93 -0.37 34.68
CA ASP A 49 42.08 -1.02 35.27
C ASP A 49 42.53 -2.26 34.47
N THR A 50 43.83 -2.43 34.46
CA THR A 50 44.67 -3.35 33.69
C THR A 50 44.72 -4.77 34.27
N ARG A 51 44.64 -5.83 33.43
CA ARG A 51 45.52 -7.03 33.54
C ARG A 51 45.33 -8.08 32.42
N GLN A 52 46.45 -8.32 31.72
CA GLN A 52 47.05 -9.59 31.25
C GLN A 52 46.15 -10.66 30.58
N GLU A 53 46.31 -10.90 29.27
CA GLU A 53 47.37 -11.71 28.61
C GLU A 53 47.10 -13.23 28.70
N LYS A 54 46.82 -13.86 27.54
CA LYS A 54 47.43 -15.12 27.10
C LYS A 54 47.07 -15.49 25.65
N LEU A 55 48.10 -15.43 24.81
CA LEU A 55 48.45 -16.30 23.67
C LEU A 55 47.43 -17.35 23.17
N SER A 56 47.15 -17.33 21.86
CA SER A 56 47.59 -18.37 20.90
C SER A 56 47.34 -17.91 19.45
N SER A 57 48.42 -17.64 18.72
CA SER A 57 48.94 -18.42 17.59
C SER A 57 48.17 -18.30 16.27
N ASN A 58 48.76 -17.49 15.37
CA ASN A 58 48.80 -17.61 13.92
C ASN A 58 48.34 -18.96 13.35
N ARG A 59 47.54 -18.94 12.28
CA ARG A 59 47.95 -19.44 10.94
C ARG A 59 47.19 -18.69 9.86
N GLU A 60 47.90 -17.81 9.17
CA GLU A 60 47.65 -17.51 7.78
C GLU A 60 47.88 -18.79 6.96
N SER A 61 47.00 -19.08 6.01
CA SER A 61 47.33 -19.94 4.87
C SER A 61 46.68 -19.39 3.61
N PRO A 62 47.48 -18.91 2.64
CA PRO A 62 47.06 -18.30 1.39
C PRO A 62 46.96 -19.34 0.28
N LEU A 63 45.92 -19.30 -0.55
CA LEU A 63 46.01 -19.84 -1.92
C LEU A 63 45.32 -18.88 -2.88
N HIS A 64 46.14 -18.02 -3.48
CA HIS A 64 45.85 -17.38 -4.75
C HIS A 64 46.82 -17.99 -5.79
N LEU A 65 46.37 -18.06 -7.06
CA LEU A 65 47.12 -18.40 -8.28
C LEU A 65 47.21 -19.91 -8.59
N LEU A 66 46.89 -20.44 -9.78
CA LEU A 66 46.73 -19.91 -11.13
C LEU A 66 45.86 -20.87 -11.95
N LEU A 67 45.16 -20.38 -12.98
CA LEU A 67 45.40 -20.70 -14.41
C LEU A 67 44.16 -20.28 -15.25
N HIS A 68 44.40 -19.31 -16.17
CA HIS A 68 43.83 -19.13 -17.52
C HIS A 68 42.29 -19.15 -17.70
N ASN A 69 41.62 -18.03 -18.00
CA ASN A 69 41.47 -17.46 -19.36
C ASN A 69 41.25 -18.58 -20.40
N VAL A 70 40.08 -18.79 -21.02
CA VAL A 70 39.49 -17.99 -22.12
C VAL A 70 38.04 -18.47 -22.29
N ASN A 71 37.05 -17.58 -22.32
CA ASN A 71 36.03 -17.55 -23.39
C ASN A 71 34.97 -16.48 -23.11
N THR A 72 35.20 -15.37 -23.81
CA THR A 72 34.19 -14.51 -24.40
C THR A 72 33.04 -15.30 -25.03
N HIS A 73 31.96 -15.49 -24.29
CA HIS A 73 30.63 -15.58 -24.90
C HIS A 73 29.86 -14.33 -24.54
N ALA A 74 29.74 -13.48 -25.56
CA ALA A 74 28.88 -12.32 -25.59
C ALA A 74 27.49 -12.69 -25.04
N PHE A 75 27.17 -12.18 -23.86
CA PHE A 75 25.80 -12.14 -23.38
C PHE A 75 25.02 -11.17 -24.29
N PRO A 76 24.02 -11.62 -25.05
CA PRO A 76 23.20 -10.69 -25.81
C PRO A 76 22.41 -9.83 -24.83
N HIS A 77 22.84 -8.57 -24.72
CA HIS A 77 22.11 -7.47 -24.11
C HIS A 77 20.76 -7.30 -24.84
N ARG A 78 19.75 -8.06 -24.39
CA ARG A 78 18.37 -7.98 -24.89
C ARG A 78 17.38 -7.73 -23.76
N TYR A 79 17.71 -6.77 -22.89
CA TYR A 79 16.72 -6.22 -21.97
C TYR A 79 17.13 -4.81 -21.51
N THR A 80 16.84 -3.78 -22.30
CA THR A 80 16.62 -2.38 -21.84
C THR A 80 16.31 -1.46 -23.03
N ARG A 81 15.29 -1.78 -23.81
CA ARG A 81 14.62 -0.77 -24.66
C ARG A 81 13.15 -1.15 -24.57
N ASP A 82 12.44 -0.53 -23.62
CA ASP A 82 10.96 -0.41 -23.62
C ASP A 82 10.36 0.01 -22.28
N ARG A 83 11.10 -0.05 -21.16
CA ARG A 83 10.54 0.41 -19.86
C ARG A 83 10.52 1.92 -19.67
N LEU A 84 11.34 2.69 -20.38
CA LEU A 84 11.38 4.16 -20.25
C LEU A 84 10.62 4.91 -21.37
N CYS A 85 10.29 4.26 -22.49
CA CYS A 85 9.46 4.90 -23.54
C CYS A 85 7.96 4.91 -23.20
N CYS A 86 7.48 4.03 -22.32
CA CYS A 86 6.05 3.91 -22.02
C CYS A 86 5.50 5.04 -21.12
N SER A 87 6.34 5.73 -20.36
CA SER A 87 5.92 6.79 -19.43
C SER A 87 5.88 8.20 -20.04
N LEU A 88 6.42 8.39 -21.25
CA LEU A 88 6.55 9.70 -21.91
C LEU A 88 5.68 9.88 -23.16
N SER A 89 4.90 8.86 -23.56
CA SER A 89 3.89 9.03 -24.62
C SER A 89 2.54 9.48 -24.03
N PRO A 90 1.97 10.63 -24.41
CA PRO A 90 0.63 11.06 -24.00
C PRO A 90 -0.51 10.10 -24.40
N TRP A 91 -0.21 9.08 -25.20
CA TRP A 91 -1.16 8.21 -25.90
C TRP A 91 -1.26 6.77 -25.38
N SER A 92 -1.03 6.53 -24.08
CA SER A 92 -1.16 5.19 -23.50
C SER A 92 -2.11 5.11 -22.31
N LYS A 93 -3.15 5.97 -22.25
CA LYS A 93 -4.25 5.75 -21.31
C LYS A 93 -5.12 4.58 -21.79
N PRO A 94 -5.22 3.49 -21.02
CA PRO A 94 -6.06 2.37 -21.40
C PRO A 94 -7.53 2.79 -21.28
N LEU A 95 -8.34 2.40 -22.25
CA LEU A 95 -9.78 2.69 -22.34
C LEU A 95 -10.60 1.93 -21.26
N ARG A 96 -10.10 1.79 -20.04
CA ARG A 96 -10.78 1.08 -18.94
C ARG A 96 -12.05 1.84 -18.56
N GLY A 97 -13.17 1.14 -18.42
CA GLY A 97 -14.47 1.71 -18.06
C GLY A 97 -15.20 2.51 -19.14
N LYS A 98 -14.50 2.95 -20.21
CA LYS A 98 -15.07 3.78 -21.29
C LYS A 98 -15.28 3.03 -22.63
N ARG A 99 -15.12 1.71 -22.62
CA ARG A 99 -15.20 0.85 -23.82
C ARG A 99 -16.59 0.82 -24.43
N ARG A 100 -17.63 0.76 -23.58
CA ARG A 100 -19.03 0.77 -24.00
C ARG A 100 -19.38 2.07 -24.74
N GLY A 101 -19.10 3.22 -24.13
CA GLY A 101 -19.32 4.53 -24.78
C GLY A 101 -18.51 4.70 -26.08
N ALA A 102 -17.28 4.19 -26.14
CA ALA A 102 -16.51 4.22 -27.38
C ALA A 102 -17.10 3.35 -28.50
N TYR A 103 -17.75 2.23 -28.14
CA TYR A 103 -18.47 1.39 -29.10
C TYR A 103 -19.77 2.05 -29.54
N GLU A 104 -20.56 2.62 -28.61
CA GLU A 104 -21.80 3.35 -28.91
C GLU A 104 -21.53 4.55 -29.83
N LEU A 105 -20.42 5.30 -29.62
CA LEU A 105 -20.03 6.40 -30.49
C LEU A 105 -19.63 5.95 -31.90
N LEU A 106 -19.06 4.75 -32.04
CA LEU A 106 -18.81 4.16 -33.36
C LEU A 106 -20.10 3.68 -34.01
N LEU A 107 -21.01 3.10 -33.22
CA LEU A 107 -22.31 2.62 -33.71
C LEU A 107 -23.17 3.77 -34.23
N ALA A 108 -23.20 4.90 -33.51
CA ALA A 108 -23.90 6.12 -33.93
C ALA A 108 -23.33 6.76 -35.23
N ARG A 109 -22.12 6.35 -35.65
CA ARG A 109 -21.46 6.83 -36.87
C ARG A 109 -21.41 5.75 -37.95
N SER A 110 -21.98 4.57 -37.71
CA SER A 110 -21.91 3.44 -38.60
C SER A 110 -23.21 3.32 -39.38
N ASP A 111 -23.10 3.19 -40.70
CA ASP A 111 -24.22 2.91 -41.58
C ASP A 111 -24.13 1.44 -42.01
N ASP A 112 -25.20 0.68 -41.81
CA ASP A 112 -25.29 -0.76 -42.15
C ASP A 112 -24.12 -1.63 -41.63
N GLY A 113 -23.57 -1.27 -40.46
CA GLY A 113 -22.44 -1.98 -39.86
C GLY A 113 -21.08 -1.70 -40.51
N LYS A 114 -21.01 -0.75 -41.46
CA LYS A 114 -19.77 -0.22 -42.03
C LYS A 114 -19.41 1.08 -41.34
N LEU A 115 -18.12 1.28 -41.06
CA LEU A 115 -17.61 2.51 -40.47
C LEU A 115 -17.06 3.43 -41.56
N PRO A 116 -17.38 4.73 -41.54
CA PRO A 116 -16.80 5.68 -42.48
C PRO A 116 -15.31 5.86 -42.22
N TYR A 117 -14.60 6.28 -43.26
CA TYR A 117 -13.16 6.52 -43.18
C TYR A 117 -12.84 7.51 -42.05
N GLY A 118 -11.79 7.22 -41.29
CA GLY A 118 -11.37 8.09 -40.18
C GLY A 118 -12.23 8.05 -38.91
N ALA A 119 -13.38 7.37 -38.90
CA ALA A 119 -14.24 7.26 -37.71
C ALA A 119 -13.49 6.71 -36.48
N VAL A 120 -12.74 5.63 -36.68
CA VAL A 120 -11.89 5.00 -35.65
C VAL A 120 -10.84 5.99 -35.13
N SER A 121 -10.20 6.75 -36.03
CA SER A 121 -9.20 7.74 -35.65
C SER A 121 -9.80 8.92 -34.88
N SER A 122 -11.01 9.36 -35.25
CA SER A 122 -11.75 10.40 -34.54
C SER A 122 -12.12 9.97 -33.12
N VAL A 123 -12.69 8.76 -32.95
CA VAL A 123 -13.00 8.19 -31.63
C VAL A 123 -11.74 7.97 -30.80
N ALA A 124 -10.65 7.51 -31.42
CA ALA A 124 -9.36 7.33 -30.75
C ALA A 124 -8.79 8.65 -30.20
N ARG A 125 -8.90 9.75 -30.96
CA ARG A 125 -8.53 11.10 -30.49
C ARG A 125 -9.39 11.56 -29.33
N HIS A 126 -10.71 11.37 -29.41
CA HIS A 126 -11.65 11.74 -28.35
C HIS A 126 -11.30 11.06 -27.01
N TYR A 127 -11.03 9.75 -27.04
CA TYR A 127 -10.67 8.97 -25.85
C TYR A 127 -9.17 8.99 -25.50
N LYS A 128 -8.34 9.73 -26.24
CA LYS A 128 -6.88 9.83 -26.05
C LYS A 128 -6.19 8.46 -25.98
N CYS A 129 -6.54 7.57 -26.90
CA CYS A 129 -6.01 6.22 -26.96
C CYS A 129 -5.56 5.86 -28.38
N HIS A 130 -4.75 4.80 -28.51
CA HIS A 130 -4.26 4.37 -29.82
C HIS A 130 -5.40 3.82 -30.71
N ARG A 131 -5.43 4.18 -32.00
CA ARG A 131 -6.46 3.74 -32.97
C ARG A 131 -6.66 2.22 -33.03
N ALA A 132 -5.58 1.45 -32.86
CA ALA A 132 -5.66 -0.02 -32.85
C ALA A 132 -6.52 -0.55 -31.68
N THR A 133 -6.58 0.15 -30.55
CA THR A 133 -7.41 -0.24 -29.40
C THR A 133 -8.90 -0.14 -29.74
N ILE A 134 -9.29 0.96 -30.40
CA ILE A 134 -10.66 1.21 -30.87
C ILE A 134 -11.03 0.25 -32.01
N SER A 135 -10.13 0.04 -32.97
CA SER A 135 -10.33 -0.94 -34.05
C SER A 135 -10.53 -2.37 -33.52
N ARG A 136 -9.68 -2.81 -32.58
CA ARG A 136 -9.82 -4.14 -31.94
C ARG A 136 -11.11 -4.27 -31.13
N LEU A 137 -11.56 -3.19 -30.49
CA LEU A 137 -12.83 -3.15 -29.77
C LEU A 137 -14.00 -3.32 -30.75
N TRP A 138 -14.04 -2.54 -31.84
CA TRP A 138 -15.07 -2.64 -32.87
C TRP A 138 -15.16 -4.04 -33.47
N ALA A 139 -14.03 -4.58 -33.93
CA ALA A 139 -13.99 -5.91 -34.54
C ALA A 139 -14.47 -7.01 -33.59
N ARG A 140 -14.21 -6.86 -32.28
CA ARG A 140 -14.66 -7.83 -31.26
C ARG A 140 -16.17 -7.71 -31.02
N ALA A 141 -16.65 -6.50 -30.79
CA ALA A 141 -18.06 -6.22 -30.58
C ALA A 141 -18.90 -6.75 -31.76
N ARG A 142 -18.47 -6.47 -33.00
CA ARG A 142 -19.11 -7.01 -34.21
C ARG A 142 -19.07 -8.52 -34.29
N ARG A 143 -17.93 -9.16 -33.98
CA ARG A 143 -17.83 -10.63 -33.94
C ARG A 143 -18.77 -11.26 -32.92
N SER A 144 -18.96 -10.62 -31.76
CA SER A 144 -19.89 -11.08 -30.73
C SER A 144 -21.35 -11.04 -31.20
N VAL A 145 -21.73 -9.94 -31.85
CA VAL A 145 -23.09 -9.77 -32.41
C VAL A 145 -23.35 -10.74 -33.56
N LEU A 146 -22.38 -10.91 -34.47
CA LEU A 146 -22.49 -11.89 -35.57
C LEU A 146 -22.56 -13.33 -35.08
N ALA A 147 -21.94 -13.64 -33.93
CA ALA A 147 -22.04 -14.93 -33.28
C ALA A 147 -23.38 -15.15 -32.52
N GLY A 148 -24.35 -14.24 -32.65
CA GLY A 148 -25.68 -14.36 -32.05
C GLY A 148 -25.77 -13.88 -30.60
N SER A 149 -24.75 -13.17 -30.08
CA SER A 149 -24.84 -12.60 -28.74
C SER A 149 -25.81 -11.41 -28.72
N PRO A 150 -26.75 -11.33 -27.76
CA PRO A 150 -27.72 -10.22 -27.68
C PRO A 150 -27.06 -8.88 -27.33
N VAL A 151 -25.84 -8.90 -26.77
CA VAL A 151 -25.08 -7.71 -26.39
C VAL A 151 -23.68 -7.78 -26.97
N ALA A 152 -23.20 -6.66 -27.51
CA ALA A 152 -21.84 -6.57 -28.02
C ALA A 152 -20.79 -6.70 -26.91
N ASP A 153 -19.82 -7.62 -27.08
CA ASP A 153 -18.68 -7.76 -26.15
C ASP A 153 -17.76 -6.54 -26.21
N THR A 154 -17.98 -5.62 -25.28
CA THR A 154 -17.14 -4.44 -25.05
C THR A 154 -16.25 -4.61 -23.81
N ALA A 155 -16.27 -5.75 -23.14
CA ALA A 155 -15.59 -5.96 -21.87
C ALA A 155 -14.06 -5.87 -22.01
N ALA A 156 -13.41 -5.47 -20.91
CA ALA A 156 -11.96 -5.54 -20.81
C ALA A 156 -11.54 -6.98 -20.57
N ARG A 157 -10.58 -7.50 -21.35
CA ARG A 157 -10.01 -8.85 -21.18
C ARG A 157 -8.82 -8.89 -20.23
N ILE A 158 -8.53 -7.78 -19.55
CA ILE A 158 -7.51 -7.78 -18.49
C ILE A 158 -8.09 -8.63 -17.38
N ARG A 159 -7.59 -9.85 -17.25
CA ARG A 159 -7.98 -10.75 -16.17
C ARG A 159 -7.67 -10.04 -14.85
N GLY A 160 -8.64 -9.98 -13.95
CA GLY A 160 -8.39 -9.60 -12.56
C GLY A 160 -7.38 -10.57 -11.94
N ASN A 161 -6.66 -10.13 -10.91
CA ASN A 161 -5.66 -10.94 -10.20
C ASN A 161 -4.56 -11.51 -11.13
N SER A 162 -4.15 -10.77 -12.16
CA SER A 162 -3.06 -11.16 -13.06
C SER A 162 -1.66 -10.98 -12.47
N GLY A 163 -1.55 -10.61 -11.19
CA GLY A 163 -0.29 -10.50 -10.49
C GLY A 163 0.26 -11.87 -10.07
N GLY A 164 1.53 -11.92 -9.69
CA GLY A 164 2.12 -13.11 -9.08
C GLY A 164 1.35 -13.52 -7.83
N LYS A 165 1.14 -14.83 -7.65
CA LYS A 165 0.53 -15.38 -6.43
C LYS A 165 1.41 -15.04 -5.23
N ARG A 166 0.78 -14.81 -4.08
CA ARG A 166 1.52 -14.63 -2.82
C ARG A 166 2.18 -15.95 -2.45
N LEU A 167 3.47 -15.89 -2.08
CA LEU A 167 4.23 -17.08 -1.68
C LEU A 167 3.80 -17.62 -0.32
N ARG A 168 3.43 -16.72 0.62
CA ARG A 168 3.01 -17.06 1.97
C ARG A 168 1.58 -16.63 2.24
N THR A 169 0.87 -17.40 3.06
CA THR A 169 -0.47 -17.03 3.54
C THR A 169 -0.37 -16.01 4.67
N ALA A 170 -1.47 -15.31 4.97
CA ALA A 170 -1.49 -14.34 6.08
C ALA A 170 -1.24 -15.03 7.43
N GLU A 171 -1.83 -16.21 7.63
CA GLU A 171 -1.71 -17.01 8.85
C GLU A 171 -0.27 -17.52 9.06
N GLU A 172 0.40 -17.96 7.99
CA GLU A 172 1.81 -18.38 8.07
C GLU A 172 2.72 -17.20 8.48
N ILE A 173 2.48 -16.01 7.94
CA ILE A 173 3.22 -14.80 8.34
C ILE A 173 2.95 -14.45 9.80
N GLU A 174 1.71 -14.57 10.27
CA GLU A 174 1.37 -14.32 11.68
C GLU A 174 2.03 -15.34 12.61
N ALA A 175 1.97 -16.62 12.27
CA ALA A 175 2.54 -17.71 13.07
C ALA A 175 4.07 -17.57 13.18
N THR A 176 4.74 -17.31 12.05
CA THR A 176 6.20 -17.12 12.02
C THR A 176 6.64 -15.91 12.83
N ILE A 177 5.96 -14.77 12.73
CA ILE A 177 6.28 -13.57 13.53
C ILE A 177 6.03 -13.83 15.02
N LYS A 178 4.99 -14.59 15.38
CA LYS A 178 4.70 -14.98 16.78
C LYS A 178 5.68 -16.03 17.34
N ALA A 179 6.38 -16.77 16.50
CA ALA A 179 7.41 -17.73 16.94
C ALA A 179 8.75 -17.04 17.27
N VAL A 180 9.06 -15.90 16.63
CA VAL A 180 10.28 -15.12 16.89
C VAL A 180 10.29 -14.60 18.34
N PRO A 181 11.42 -14.60 19.08
CA PRO A 181 11.49 -13.99 20.42
C PRO A 181 11.11 -12.50 20.45
N GLN A 182 10.61 -11.99 21.58
CA GLN A 182 10.03 -10.64 21.66
C GLN A 182 11.09 -9.54 21.40
N GLU A 183 12.32 -9.76 21.84
CA GLU A 183 13.50 -8.92 21.65
C GLU A 183 13.81 -8.68 20.16
N ASP A 184 13.63 -9.70 19.32
CA ASP A 184 13.91 -9.64 17.89
C ASP A 184 12.77 -9.04 17.07
N ARG A 185 11.59 -8.83 17.68
CA ARG A 185 10.42 -8.19 17.04
C ARG A 185 10.46 -6.67 17.06
N GLN A 186 11.47 -6.06 17.68
CA GLN A 186 11.52 -4.60 17.87
C GLN A 186 11.67 -3.83 16.57
N THR A 187 12.59 -4.26 15.71
CA THR A 187 12.85 -3.59 14.42
C THR A 187 12.48 -4.52 13.27
N LEU A 188 11.99 -3.94 12.17
CA LEU A 188 11.70 -4.72 10.97
C LEU A 188 12.95 -5.38 10.36
N ARG A 189 14.16 -4.90 10.69
CA ARG A 189 15.43 -5.50 10.26
C ARG A 189 15.76 -6.74 11.08
N SER A 190 15.70 -6.64 12.40
CA SER A 190 15.87 -7.78 13.31
C SER A 190 14.83 -8.86 13.02
N LEU A 191 13.57 -8.46 12.84
CA LEU A 191 12.47 -9.37 12.51
C LEU A 191 12.66 -10.06 11.16
N GLU A 192 13.19 -9.36 10.16
CA GLU A 192 13.53 -9.96 8.86
C GLU A 192 14.63 -11.02 9.01
N ALA A 193 15.66 -10.73 9.81
CA ALA A 193 16.77 -11.66 10.07
C ALA A 193 16.30 -12.91 10.83
N SER A 194 15.44 -12.77 11.84
CA SER A 194 14.97 -13.88 12.67
C SER A 194 13.84 -14.69 12.04
N SER A 195 12.89 -14.04 11.34
CA SER A 195 11.76 -14.74 10.69
C SER A 195 12.07 -15.25 9.29
N GLY A 196 13.13 -14.76 8.64
CA GLY A 196 13.43 -15.04 7.23
C GLY A 196 12.42 -14.42 6.25
N ILE A 197 11.46 -13.61 6.72
CA ILE A 197 10.48 -12.93 5.88
C ILE A 197 11.00 -11.54 5.53
N LYS A 198 10.99 -11.23 4.22
CA LYS A 198 11.43 -9.92 3.74
C LYS A 198 10.64 -8.78 4.39
N LYS A 199 11.34 -7.73 4.79
CA LYS A 199 10.76 -6.52 5.42
C LYS A 199 9.58 -5.94 4.64
N THR A 200 9.67 -5.91 3.30
CA THR A 200 8.60 -5.41 2.43
C THR A 200 7.32 -6.23 2.54
N THR A 201 7.44 -7.55 2.70
CA THR A 201 6.31 -8.46 2.90
C THR A 201 5.65 -8.21 4.25
N ILE A 202 6.44 -8.02 5.32
CA ILE A 202 5.94 -7.71 6.67
C ILE A 202 5.18 -6.39 6.66
N ILE A 203 5.76 -5.31 6.11
CA ILE A 203 5.11 -3.99 6.02
C ILE A 203 3.78 -4.07 5.27
N ARG A 204 3.77 -4.76 4.12
CA ARG A 204 2.54 -4.96 3.34
C ARG A 204 1.51 -5.74 4.15
N HIS A 205 1.90 -6.82 4.80
CA HIS A 205 1.01 -7.63 5.64
C HIS A 205 0.42 -6.79 6.78
N MET A 206 1.21 -5.96 7.47
CA MET A 206 0.72 -5.05 8.53
C MET A 206 -0.26 -4.00 8.00
N LYS A 207 -0.14 -3.59 6.73
CA LYS A 207 -1.06 -2.65 6.09
C LYS A 207 -2.38 -3.32 5.68
N GLU A 208 -2.30 -4.55 5.17
CA GLU A 208 -3.46 -5.32 4.72
C GLU A 208 -4.24 -5.91 5.90
N ASN A 209 -3.53 -6.39 6.93
CA ASN A 209 -4.09 -7.01 8.13
C ASN A 209 -3.71 -6.19 9.37
N MET A 210 -4.72 -5.69 10.09
CA MET A 210 -4.49 -4.83 11.27
C MET A 210 -4.12 -5.58 12.55
N LYS A 211 -3.94 -6.91 12.49
CA LYS A 211 -3.64 -7.75 13.67
C LYS A 211 -2.24 -7.52 14.23
N LEU A 212 -1.25 -7.30 13.36
CA LEU A 212 0.12 -7.02 13.76
C LEU A 212 0.38 -5.51 13.66
N LYS A 213 0.57 -4.86 14.81
CA LYS A 213 0.84 -3.42 14.88
C LYS A 213 2.00 -3.15 15.82
N GLY A 214 2.95 -2.32 15.37
CA GLY A 214 3.99 -1.79 16.24
C GLY A 214 3.38 -0.92 17.33
N ARG A 215 3.75 -1.18 18.58
CA ARG A 215 3.37 -0.37 19.74
C ARG A 215 4.65 0.02 20.46
N SER A 216 4.85 1.32 20.63
CA SER A 216 5.81 1.83 21.60
C SER A 216 5.16 1.81 22.97
N ASN A 217 5.85 1.25 23.96
CA ASN A 217 5.49 1.43 25.36
C ASN A 217 6.61 2.25 26.02
N TYR A 218 6.23 3.17 26.90
CA TYR A 218 7.21 3.85 27.73
C TYR A 218 7.67 2.89 28.81
N VAL A 219 8.97 2.65 28.87
CA VAL A 219 9.56 1.89 29.97
C VAL A 219 9.36 2.73 31.24
N LYS A 220 8.57 2.23 32.18
CA LYS A 220 8.44 2.86 33.50
C LYS A 220 9.83 2.86 34.16
N PRO A 221 10.17 3.90 34.95
CA PRO A 221 11.43 3.91 35.68
C PRO A 221 11.59 2.64 36.52
N LEU A 222 12.83 2.17 36.61
CA LEU A 222 13.16 0.93 37.30
C LEU A 222 12.67 0.98 38.74
N LEU A 223 11.92 -0.04 39.15
CA LEU A 223 11.36 -0.09 40.50
C LEU A 223 12.43 -0.64 41.46
N THR A 224 13.14 0.27 42.15
CA THR A 224 14.02 -0.09 43.27
C THR A 224 13.23 -0.81 44.36
N ASP A 225 13.88 -1.61 45.19
CA ASP A 225 13.18 -2.35 46.25
C ASP A 225 12.50 -1.42 47.27
N ALA A 226 13.09 -0.27 47.58
CA ALA A 226 12.44 0.77 48.39
C ALA A 226 11.11 1.25 47.77
N ASN A 227 11.12 1.56 46.47
CA ASN A 227 9.91 1.95 45.72
C ASN A 227 8.84 0.84 45.69
N LYS A 228 9.23 -0.45 45.64
CA LYS A 228 8.28 -1.57 45.75
C LYS A 228 7.59 -1.56 47.11
N ILE A 229 8.35 -1.41 48.20
CA ILE A 229 7.81 -1.36 49.56
C ILE A 229 6.87 -0.17 49.73
N THR A 230 7.26 1.02 49.26
CA THR A 230 6.42 2.22 49.34
C THR A 230 5.11 2.04 48.57
N ARG A 231 5.15 1.45 47.37
CA ARG A 231 3.94 1.16 46.59
C ARG A 231 3.04 0.12 47.25
N LEU A 232 3.62 -0.92 47.86
CA LEU A 232 2.86 -1.91 48.61
C LEU A 232 2.16 -1.27 49.81
N ARG A 233 2.87 -0.44 50.59
CA ARG A 233 2.27 0.32 51.71
C ARG A 233 1.13 1.22 51.24
N TYR A 234 1.33 1.93 50.13
CA TYR A 234 0.28 2.76 49.54
C TYR A 234 -0.95 1.94 49.13
N ALA A 235 -0.74 0.80 48.48
CA ALA A 235 -1.83 -0.10 48.09
C ALA A 235 -2.59 -0.66 49.30
N LEU A 236 -1.85 -1.10 50.34
CA LEU A 236 -2.44 -1.60 51.59
C LEU A 236 -3.30 -0.54 52.30
N ASN A 237 -2.94 0.74 52.20
CA ASN A 237 -3.71 1.83 52.81
C ASN A 237 -5.05 2.11 52.10
N ILE A 238 -5.21 1.66 50.85
CA ILE A 238 -6.46 1.81 50.08
C ILE A 238 -7.39 0.61 50.27
N LEU A 239 -6.86 -0.50 50.79
CA LEU A 239 -7.65 -1.70 51.07
C LEU A 239 -8.47 -1.50 52.34
N LEU A 240 -9.76 -1.81 52.25
CA LEU A 240 -10.65 -1.84 53.40
C LEU A 240 -10.66 -3.25 54.00
N PRO A 241 -10.54 -3.39 55.34
CA PRO A 241 -10.62 -4.67 56.00
C PRO A 241 -12.05 -5.22 55.99
N GLY A 242 -12.21 -6.46 55.55
CA GLY A 242 -13.46 -7.21 55.59
C GLY A 242 -13.55 -8.19 56.74
N SER A 243 -14.75 -8.76 56.95
CA SER A 243 -14.92 -9.88 57.86
C SER A 243 -14.12 -11.09 57.36
N ASN A 244 -13.47 -11.81 58.28
CA ASN A 244 -12.68 -13.01 58.04
C ASN A 244 -11.33 -12.81 57.31
N GLY A 245 -10.69 -11.64 57.49
CA GLY A 245 -9.34 -11.39 56.94
C GLY A 245 -9.32 -11.17 55.43
N THR A 246 -10.48 -10.91 54.83
CA THR A 246 -10.60 -10.50 53.43
C THR A 246 -10.30 -9.01 53.29
N HIS A 247 -9.78 -8.59 52.13
CA HIS A 247 -9.49 -7.19 51.82
C HIS A 247 -10.19 -6.82 50.53
N PHE A 248 -10.88 -5.68 50.51
CA PHE A 248 -11.59 -5.19 49.34
C PHE A 248 -11.02 -3.82 48.94
N PHE A 249 -11.03 -3.53 47.64
CA PHE A 249 -10.78 -2.16 47.18
C PHE A 249 -12.06 -1.34 47.38
N ASP A 250 -11.93 -0.14 47.93
CA ASP A 250 -13.03 0.81 47.94
C ASP A 250 -13.44 1.10 46.50
N ASN A 251 -14.74 1.04 46.23
CA ASN A 251 -15.29 1.18 44.89
C ASN A 251 -15.43 2.69 44.62
N MET A 252 -14.32 3.38 44.35
CA MET A 252 -14.34 4.77 43.90
C MET A 252 -15.14 4.94 42.61
#